data_AF-A0A959G088-F1
#
_entry.id   AF-A0A959G088-F1
#
_cell.length_a   1.000
_cell.length_b   1.000
_cell.length_c   1.000
_cell.angle_alpha   90.00
_cell.angle_beta   90.00
_cell.angle_gamma   90.00
#
_symmetry.space_group_name_H-M   'P 1'
#
loop_
_entity.id
_entity.type
_entity.pdbx_description
1 polymer ?
#
loop_
_entity_poly.entity_id
_entity_poly.type
_entity_poly.pdbx_seq_one_letter_code
_entity_poly.pdbx_strand_id
1 'polypeptide(L)'
;REFLTHTGTLGNQRLTVTSTGIGPDNIDIVLNELDALANIDLQTRAIKAKKRQLRFIRVGTSGSLQPELDVDQFLVSHAAIGLDNLLHYYADSQAHQDTALANSFNALIQEVAPGLPQAYAFGAAPALTRQFAGPHAAGITLTAPGFYGPQGRALRLQSRLHEHFFERIRQFQWAGLKVTNFEMETAALLGLSRLLGHEAIAVNAILANRPKGTFSDQAHQSVDHLIEWTLEKLQ
;
A
#
# COMPACT_ATOMS: atom_id res chain seq x y z
N ARG A 1 10.86 19.73 -1.88
CA ARG A 1 10.45 18.37 -1.47
C ARG A 1 9.51 17.82 -2.54
N GLU A 2 9.20 16.55 -2.46
CA GLU A 2 8.46 15.71 -3.42
C GLU A 2 6.94 15.77 -3.23
N PHE A 3 6.45 16.55 -2.26
CA PHE A 3 5.03 16.73 -1.96
C PHE A 3 4.44 17.88 -2.81
N LEU A 4 3.65 17.53 -3.82
CA LEU A 4 2.88 18.45 -4.65
C LEU A 4 1.40 18.18 -4.38
N THR A 5 0.65 19.24 -4.13
CA THR A 5 -0.76 19.15 -3.75
C THR A 5 -1.63 20.01 -4.65
N HIS A 6 -2.65 19.39 -5.25
CA HIS A 6 -3.70 20.07 -6.01
C HIS A 6 -5.05 19.80 -5.36
N THR A 7 -5.92 20.81 -5.28
CA THR A 7 -7.28 20.66 -4.76
C THR A 7 -8.28 21.22 -5.75
N GLY A 8 -9.33 20.45 -6.01
CA GLY A 8 -10.38 20.80 -6.97
C GLY A 8 -11.67 20.04 -6.68
N THR A 9 -12.49 19.89 -7.70
CA THR A 9 -13.79 19.22 -7.61
C THR A 9 -13.98 18.23 -8.76
N LEU A 10 -14.54 17.06 -8.44
CA LEU A 10 -15.08 16.10 -9.40
C LEU A 10 -16.60 16.05 -9.19
N GLY A 11 -17.36 16.59 -10.14
CA GLY A 11 -18.79 16.86 -9.91
C GLY A 11 -18.99 17.75 -8.68
N ASN A 12 -19.77 17.28 -7.71
CA ASN A 12 -20.01 17.98 -6.44
C ASN A 12 -19.03 17.60 -5.33
N GLN A 13 -18.09 16.68 -5.58
CA GLN A 13 -17.14 16.21 -4.57
C GLN A 13 -15.84 17.00 -4.63
N ARG A 14 -15.49 17.65 -3.53
CA ARG A 14 -14.16 18.26 -3.36
C ARG A 14 -13.13 17.17 -3.09
N LEU A 15 -12.03 17.19 -3.83
CA LEU A 15 -10.93 16.24 -3.69
C LEU A 15 -9.58 16.96 -3.70
N THR A 16 -8.61 16.32 -3.08
CA THR A 16 -7.21 16.75 -3.03
C THR A 16 -6.34 15.60 -3.52
N VAL A 17 -5.42 15.89 -4.43
CA VAL A 17 -4.39 14.97 -4.90
C VAL A 17 -3.05 15.45 -4.37
N THR A 18 -2.35 14.57 -3.66
CA THR A 18 -1.03 14.86 -3.08
C THR A 18 -0.04 13.78 -3.49
N SER A 19 1.08 14.16 -4.11
CA SER A 19 2.19 13.23 -4.30
C SER A 19 2.88 12.95 -2.96
N THR A 20 3.19 11.69 -2.71
CA THR A 20 3.81 11.28 -1.45
C THR A 20 5.32 11.22 -1.56
N GLY A 21 5.87 10.99 -2.76
CA GLY A 21 7.21 10.44 -2.88
C GLY A 21 7.20 8.92 -2.71
N ILE A 22 8.38 8.37 -2.45
CA ILE A 22 8.63 6.94 -2.41
C ILE A 22 8.91 6.52 -0.97
N GLY A 23 8.18 5.52 -0.48
CA GLY A 23 8.49 4.81 0.75
C GLY A 23 7.53 5.06 1.92
N PRO A 24 7.57 4.19 2.94
CA PRO A 24 6.77 4.31 4.15
C PRO A 24 7.02 5.60 4.93
N ASP A 25 8.27 6.07 4.97
CA ASP A 25 8.71 7.29 5.63
C ASP A 25 8.10 8.55 5.00
N ASN A 26 7.92 8.55 3.69
CA ASN A 26 7.19 9.60 2.98
C ASN A 26 5.69 9.58 3.32
N ILE A 27 5.10 8.39 3.45
CA ILE A 27 3.71 8.22 3.89
C ILE A 27 3.51 8.71 5.33
N ASP A 28 4.47 8.43 6.22
CA ASP A 28 4.50 8.90 7.60
C ASP A 28 4.31 10.41 7.70
N ILE A 29 5.12 11.15 6.94
CA ILE A 29 5.07 12.61 6.89
C ILE A 29 3.70 13.08 6.38
N VAL A 30 3.26 12.57 5.24
CA VAL A 30 2.04 13.05 4.58
C VAL A 30 0.80 12.80 5.42
N LEU A 31 0.66 11.61 6.01
CA LEU A 31 -0.54 11.27 6.78
C LEU A 31 -0.61 12.04 8.10
N ASN A 32 0.51 12.21 8.80
CA ASN A 32 0.54 13.02 10.02
C ASN A 32 0.23 14.50 9.72
N GLU A 33 0.79 15.07 8.66
CA GLU A 33 0.51 16.46 8.28
C GLU A 33 -0.97 16.65 7.86
N LEU A 34 -1.54 15.72 7.08
CA LEU A 34 -2.94 15.79 6.68
C LEU A 34 -3.92 15.57 7.85
N ASP A 35 -3.61 14.67 8.78
CA ASP A 35 -4.38 14.54 10.02
C ASP A 35 -4.29 15.81 10.86
N ALA A 36 -3.09 16.38 11.05
CA ALA A 36 -2.94 17.63 11.78
C ALA A 36 -3.80 18.75 11.20
N LEU A 37 -3.81 18.92 9.86
CA LEU A 37 -4.67 19.89 9.18
C LEU A 37 -6.16 19.60 9.40
N ALA A 38 -6.56 18.33 9.47
CA ALA A 38 -7.94 17.95 9.69
C ALA A 38 -8.38 18.11 11.15
N ASN A 39 -7.51 17.75 12.09
CA ASN A 39 -7.88 17.29 13.43
C ASN A 39 -7.13 17.96 14.58
N ILE A 40 -6.21 18.88 14.28
CA ILE A 40 -5.56 19.78 15.23
C ILE A 40 -5.98 21.22 14.90
N ASP A 41 -6.33 21.98 15.93
CA ASP A 41 -6.48 23.42 15.81
C ASP A 41 -5.08 24.05 15.79
N LEU A 42 -4.67 24.62 14.65
CA LEU A 42 -3.28 25.07 14.47
C LEU A 42 -2.92 26.32 15.29
N GLN A 43 -3.91 27.07 15.78
CA GLN A 43 -3.67 28.26 16.61
C GLN A 43 -3.44 27.84 18.06
N THR A 44 -4.32 27.00 18.59
CA THR A 44 -4.28 26.53 19.98
C THR A 44 -3.41 25.29 20.19
N ARG A 45 -3.10 24.56 19.12
CA ARG A 45 -2.42 23.26 19.08
C ARG A 45 -3.21 22.15 19.80
N ALA A 46 -4.49 22.38 20.06
CA ALA A 46 -5.36 21.40 20.70
C ALA A 46 -5.89 20.39 19.67
N ILE A 47 -5.97 19.13 20.10
CA ILE A 47 -6.69 18.07 19.40
C ILE A 47 -8.18 18.46 19.35
N LYS A 48 -8.76 18.54 18.15
CA LYS A 48 -10.19 18.84 17.97
C LYS A 48 -11.05 17.74 18.61
N ALA A 49 -12.07 18.13 19.38
CA ALA A 49 -12.98 17.19 20.04
C ALA A 49 -13.80 16.36 19.04
N LYS A 50 -14.30 16.99 17.97
CA LYS A 50 -14.94 16.30 16.85
C LYS A 50 -13.93 16.05 15.75
N LYS A 51 -13.52 14.80 15.59
CA LYS A 51 -12.58 14.38 14.55
C LYS A 51 -13.25 14.30 13.19
N ARG A 52 -12.56 14.79 12.17
CA ARG A 52 -12.90 14.62 10.77
C ARG A 52 -12.17 13.38 10.25
N GLN A 53 -12.94 12.42 9.75
CA GLN A 53 -12.40 11.26 9.06
C GLN A 53 -12.04 11.63 7.62
N LEU A 54 -10.81 11.33 7.22
CA LEU A 54 -10.35 11.43 5.83
C LEU A 54 -10.44 10.07 5.13
N ARG A 55 -10.56 10.08 3.81
CA ARG A 55 -10.53 8.89 2.95
C ARG A 55 -9.34 9.02 2.01
N PHE A 56 -8.39 8.09 2.10
CA PHE A 56 -7.20 8.07 1.28
C PHE A 56 -7.29 6.97 0.23
N ILE A 57 -7.02 7.32 -1.02
CA ILE A 57 -6.95 6.37 -2.13
C ILE A 57 -5.58 6.56 -2.75
N ARG A 58 -4.69 5.59 -2.55
CA ARG A 58 -3.41 5.58 -3.23
C ARG A 58 -3.61 5.07 -4.66
N VAL A 59 -3.17 5.87 -5.62
CA VAL A 59 -3.07 5.52 -7.03
C VAL A 59 -1.60 5.35 -7.33
N GLY A 60 -1.16 4.12 -7.61
CA GLY A 60 0.25 3.80 -7.74
C GLY A 60 0.56 2.78 -8.81
N THR A 61 1.82 2.37 -8.85
CA THR A 61 2.33 1.34 -9.75
C THR A 61 2.95 0.23 -8.91
N SER A 62 2.88 -1.00 -9.40
CA SER A 62 3.51 -2.12 -8.68
C SER A 62 4.00 -3.22 -9.62
N GLY A 63 4.80 -4.13 -9.07
CA GLY A 63 5.24 -5.33 -9.77
C GLY A 63 4.49 -6.56 -9.26
N SER A 64 3.88 -7.31 -10.17
CA SER A 64 3.19 -8.57 -9.87
C SER A 64 4.18 -9.64 -9.38
N LEU A 65 3.71 -10.40 -8.40
CA LEU A 65 4.32 -11.62 -7.89
C LEU A 65 3.65 -12.87 -8.46
N GLN A 66 2.48 -12.75 -9.08
CA GLN A 66 1.69 -13.88 -9.57
C GLN A 66 1.78 -13.96 -11.11
N PRO A 67 2.14 -15.13 -11.68
CA PRO A 67 2.29 -15.27 -13.12
C PRO A 67 0.98 -15.00 -13.89
N GLU A 68 -0.18 -15.26 -13.30
CA GLU A 68 -1.50 -15.01 -13.90
C GLU A 68 -1.92 -13.54 -13.97
N LEU A 69 -1.24 -12.64 -13.25
CA LEU A 69 -1.56 -11.21 -13.22
C LEU A 69 -0.69 -10.45 -14.22
N ASP A 70 -1.22 -10.20 -15.41
CA ASP A 70 -0.49 -9.58 -16.52
C ASP A 70 -0.17 -8.10 -16.27
N VAL A 71 0.81 -7.59 -17.02
CA VAL A 71 1.09 -6.14 -17.05
C VAL A 71 -0.10 -5.38 -17.63
N ASP A 72 -0.21 -4.10 -17.28
CA ASP A 72 -1.30 -3.17 -17.65
C ASP A 72 -2.67 -3.50 -17.04
N GLN A 73 -2.76 -4.54 -16.21
CA GLN A 73 -3.95 -4.79 -15.38
C GLN A 73 -3.95 -3.92 -14.12
N PHE A 74 -5.15 -3.67 -13.58
CA PHE A 74 -5.31 -3.02 -12.29
C PHE A 74 -5.44 -4.04 -11.17
N LEU A 75 -4.94 -3.67 -10.01
CA LEU A 75 -4.97 -4.46 -8.79
C LEU A 75 -5.44 -3.60 -7.62
N VAL A 76 -6.42 -4.09 -6.87
CA VAL A 76 -6.94 -3.47 -5.66
C VAL A 76 -6.37 -4.16 -4.42
N SER A 77 -5.71 -3.39 -3.56
CA SER A 77 -5.13 -3.91 -2.32
C SER A 77 -6.21 -4.05 -1.24
N HIS A 78 -6.68 -5.28 -0.99
CA HIS A 78 -7.63 -5.56 0.09
C HIS A 78 -6.97 -5.61 1.47
N ALA A 79 -5.70 -5.97 1.50
CA ALA A 79 -4.83 -5.87 2.66
C ALA A 79 -3.40 -5.59 2.21
N ALA A 80 -2.55 -5.18 3.14
CA ALA A 80 -1.13 -5.06 2.89
C ALA A 80 -0.31 -5.50 4.10
N ILE A 81 0.91 -5.95 3.80
CA ILE A 81 1.90 -6.39 4.77
C ILE A 81 3.15 -5.55 4.57
N GLY A 82 3.59 -4.87 5.61
CA GLY A 82 4.82 -4.08 5.62
C GLY A 82 6.01 -4.97 5.96
N LEU A 83 7.04 -4.95 5.10
CA LEU A 83 8.36 -5.52 5.38
C LEU A 83 9.34 -4.48 5.96
N ASP A 84 8.89 -3.23 6.06
CA ASP A 84 9.56 -2.15 6.76
C ASP A 84 9.28 -2.20 8.28
N ASN A 85 9.83 -1.24 9.02
CA ASN A 85 9.70 -1.15 10.47
C ASN A 85 8.91 0.06 10.96
N LEU A 86 8.30 0.86 10.08
CA LEU A 86 7.71 2.16 10.44
C LEU A 86 6.64 2.02 11.53
N LEU A 87 5.70 1.09 11.33
CA LEU A 87 4.55 0.93 12.22
C LEU A 87 4.92 0.38 13.60
N HIS A 88 6.15 -0.10 13.81
CA HIS A 88 6.63 -0.49 15.15
C HIS A 88 7.01 0.70 16.03
N TYR A 89 7.17 1.89 15.45
CA TYR A 89 7.43 3.12 16.22
C TYR A 89 6.15 3.74 16.80
N TYR A 90 4.97 3.24 16.41
CA TYR A 90 3.68 3.69 16.92
C TYR A 90 3.15 2.73 17.98
N ALA A 91 3.05 3.20 19.23
CA ALA A 91 2.75 2.36 20.40
C ALA A 91 1.48 1.51 20.25
N ASP A 92 0.42 2.06 19.64
CA ASP A 92 -0.88 1.38 19.52
C ASP A 92 -1.01 0.53 18.25
N SER A 93 0.00 0.51 17.38
CA SER A 93 -0.01 -0.23 16.11
C SER A 93 -0.42 -1.69 16.26
N GLN A 94 0.11 -2.36 17.29
CA GLN A 94 -0.17 -3.78 17.53
C GLN A 94 -1.65 -4.05 17.88
N ALA A 95 -2.32 -3.12 18.56
CA ALA A 95 -3.73 -3.26 18.93
C ALA A 95 -4.68 -3.09 17.73
N HIS A 96 -4.22 -2.43 16.66
CA HIS A 96 -5.04 -2.07 15.51
C HIS A 96 -4.75 -2.88 14.23
N GLN A 97 -3.63 -3.62 14.20
CA GLN A 97 -3.23 -4.45 13.06
C GLN A 97 -4.04 -5.75 12.97
N ASP A 98 -4.02 -6.38 11.79
CA ASP A 98 -4.44 -7.77 11.62
C ASP A 98 -3.34 -8.70 12.16
N THR A 99 -3.38 -8.95 13.47
CA THR A 99 -2.38 -9.77 14.16
C THR A 99 -2.34 -11.21 13.66
N ALA A 100 -3.46 -11.75 13.19
CA ALA A 100 -3.53 -13.12 12.69
C ALA A 100 -2.81 -13.25 11.33
N LEU A 101 -3.06 -12.32 10.41
CA LEU A 101 -2.31 -12.22 9.15
C LEU A 101 -0.83 -11.96 9.41
N ALA A 102 -0.51 -10.97 10.25
CA ALA A 102 0.87 -10.63 10.56
C ALA A 102 1.63 -11.81 11.16
N ASN A 103 1.04 -12.53 12.13
CA ASN A 103 1.69 -13.69 12.76
C ASN A 103 1.87 -14.85 11.77
N SER A 104 0.86 -15.15 10.95
CA SER A 104 0.96 -16.18 9.93
C SER A 104 2.07 -15.88 8.92
N PHE A 105 2.15 -14.63 8.45
CA PHE A 105 3.19 -14.20 7.53
C PHE A 105 4.58 -14.16 8.19
N ASN A 106 4.69 -13.70 9.44
CA ASN A 106 5.96 -13.71 10.16
C ASN A 106 6.52 -15.12 10.38
N ALA A 107 5.65 -16.11 10.63
CA ALA A 107 6.08 -17.51 10.70
C ALA A 107 6.71 -17.97 9.38
N LEU A 108 6.12 -17.58 8.24
CA LEU A 108 6.70 -17.82 6.92
C LEU A 108 8.04 -17.09 6.75
N ILE A 109 8.11 -15.80 7.07
CA ILE A 109 9.34 -14.99 6.93
C ILE A 109 10.48 -15.56 7.77
N GLN A 110 10.21 -16.02 8.98
CA GLN A 110 11.21 -16.64 9.84
C GLN A 110 11.79 -17.93 9.22
N GLU A 111 10.99 -18.66 8.46
CA GLU A 111 11.41 -19.85 7.72
C GLU A 111 12.27 -19.50 6.50
N VAL A 112 11.81 -18.56 5.66
CA VAL A 112 12.39 -18.34 4.33
C VAL A 112 13.36 -17.17 4.21
N ALA A 113 13.36 -16.25 5.18
CA ALA A 113 14.22 -15.08 5.22
C ALA A 113 14.49 -14.63 6.68
N PRO A 114 15.15 -15.47 7.49
CA PRO A 114 15.41 -15.17 8.90
C PRO A 114 16.20 -13.89 9.08
N GLY A 115 15.80 -13.06 10.05
CA GLY A 115 16.43 -11.79 10.37
C GLY A 115 15.99 -10.60 9.50
N LEU A 116 14.89 -10.73 8.76
CA LEU A 116 14.11 -9.55 8.34
C LEU A 116 13.37 -8.95 9.56
N PRO A 117 12.98 -7.67 9.51
CA PRO A 117 12.10 -7.08 10.50
C PRO A 117 10.79 -7.85 10.64
N GLN A 118 10.18 -7.80 11.82
CA GLN A 118 8.84 -8.33 12.01
C GLN A 118 7.88 -7.60 11.08
N ALA A 119 7.14 -8.34 10.25
CA ALA A 119 6.14 -7.77 9.39
C ALA A 119 4.91 -7.34 10.19
N TYR A 120 4.23 -6.29 9.74
CA TYR A 120 2.93 -5.83 10.25
C TYR A 120 1.89 -5.88 9.14
N ALA A 121 0.60 -6.02 9.47
CA ALA A 121 -0.44 -6.19 8.45
C ALA A 121 -1.70 -5.37 8.74
N PHE A 122 -2.27 -4.76 7.71
CA PHE A 122 -3.52 -3.99 7.82
C PHE A 122 -4.43 -4.25 6.62
N GLY A 123 -5.73 -4.35 6.89
CA GLY A 123 -6.78 -4.42 5.87
C GLY A 123 -7.23 -3.03 5.40
N ALA A 124 -7.58 -2.92 4.12
CA ALA A 124 -8.20 -1.71 3.57
C ALA A 124 -9.58 -1.44 4.22
N ALA A 125 -10.03 -0.19 4.15
CA ALA A 125 -11.31 0.19 4.74
C ALA A 125 -12.48 -0.51 4.01
N PRO A 126 -13.39 -1.22 4.72
CA PRO A 126 -14.46 -1.99 4.07
C PRO A 126 -15.36 -1.18 3.13
N ALA A 127 -15.60 0.09 3.43
CA ALA A 127 -16.40 0.98 2.57
C ALA A 127 -15.69 1.26 1.24
N LEU A 128 -14.38 1.53 1.28
CA LEU A 128 -13.56 1.70 0.07
C LEU A 128 -13.42 0.38 -0.69
N THR A 129 -13.22 -0.75 -0.01
CA THR A 129 -13.18 -2.07 -0.66
C THR A 129 -14.46 -2.35 -1.45
N ARG A 130 -15.64 -2.02 -0.90
CA ARG A 130 -16.91 -2.16 -1.63
C ARG A 130 -17.02 -1.19 -2.81
N GLN A 131 -16.59 0.06 -2.64
CA GLN A 131 -16.63 1.07 -3.70
C GLN A 131 -15.75 0.68 -4.90
N PHE A 132 -14.56 0.15 -4.63
CA PHE A 132 -13.58 -0.27 -5.64
C PHE A 132 -13.75 -1.72 -6.10
N ALA A 133 -14.81 -2.41 -5.66
CA ALA A 133 -15.13 -3.75 -6.16
C ALA A 133 -15.40 -3.73 -7.68
N GLY A 134 -15.08 -4.84 -8.35
CA GLY A 134 -15.21 -4.93 -9.80
C GLY A 134 -14.45 -6.11 -10.38
N PRO A 135 -14.19 -6.09 -11.70
CA PRO A 135 -13.54 -7.19 -12.41
C PRO A 135 -12.02 -7.25 -12.21
N HIS A 136 -11.43 -6.20 -11.61
CA HIS A 136 -10.00 -6.10 -11.40
C HIS A 136 -9.52 -7.08 -10.32
N ALA A 137 -8.26 -7.48 -10.42
CA ALA A 137 -7.65 -8.36 -9.44
C ALA A 137 -7.66 -7.71 -8.05
N ALA A 138 -7.73 -8.54 -7.01
CA ALA A 138 -7.65 -8.11 -5.62
C ALA A 138 -6.78 -9.07 -4.80
N GLY A 139 -6.07 -8.54 -3.82
CA GLY A 139 -5.22 -9.37 -2.97
C GLY A 139 -4.49 -8.62 -1.87
N ILE A 140 -3.43 -9.27 -1.39
CA ILE A 140 -2.53 -8.74 -0.37
C ILE A 140 -1.32 -8.13 -1.07
N THR A 141 -1.03 -6.87 -0.74
CA THR A 141 0.15 -6.14 -1.23
C THR A 141 1.30 -6.26 -0.24
N LEU A 142 2.50 -6.58 -0.72
CA LEU A 142 3.71 -6.44 0.10
C LEU A 142 4.33 -5.07 -0.12
N THR A 143 4.55 -4.37 0.98
CA THR A 143 5.22 -3.06 1.01
C THR A 143 6.67 -3.25 1.43
N ALA A 144 7.60 -2.95 0.53
CA ALA A 144 9.03 -3.12 0.76
C ALA A 144 9.71 -1.78 1.15
N PRO A 145 10.70 -1.78 2.06
CA PRO A 145 11.45 -0.59 2.45
C PRO A 145 12.46 -0.11 1.38
N GLY A 146 12.35 -0.57 0.13
CA GLY A 146 13.26 -0.21 -0.94
C GLY A 146 12.97 -0.95 -2.25
N PHE A 147 13.54 -0.47 -3.36
CA PHE A 147 13.26 -1.01 -4.69
C PHE A 147 14.17 -2.18 -5.09
N TYR A 148 15.44 -2.18 -4.65
CA TYR A 148 16.41 -3.19 -5.08
C TYR A 148 16.41 -4.43 -4.17
N GLY A 149 17.37 -4.50 -3.25
CA GLY A 149 17.53 -5.61 -2.31
C GLY A 149 16.22 -6.01 -1.61
N PRO A 150 15.45 -5.06 -1.04
CA PRO A 150 14.18 -5.38 -0.37
C PRO A 150 13.08 -5.97 -1.26
N GLN A 151 13.25 -5.98 -2.58
CA GLN A 151 12.36 -6.65 -3.54
C GLN A 151 13.08 -7.74 -4.36
N GLY A 152 14.21 -8.25 -3.86
CA GLY A 152 14.96 -9.35 -4.49
C GLY A 152 15.77 -8.97 -5.72
N ARG A 153 15.92 -7.67 -6.04
CA ARG A 153 16.75 -7.26 -7.18
C ARG A 153 18.20 -7.12 -6.75
N ALA A 154 19.12 -7.51 -7.63
CA ALA A 154 20.56 -7.37 -7.45
C ALA A 154 21.17 -6.68 -8.69
N LEU A 155 22.07 -5.72 -8.45
CA LEU A 155 22.92 -5.11 -9.48
C LEU A 155 24.38 -5.52 -9.25
N ARG A 156 24.95 -5.09 -8.13
CA ARG A 156 26.27 -5.50 -7.62
C ARG A 156 26.16 -6.18 -6.26
N LEU A 157 25.32 -5.62 -5.38
CA LEU A 157 25.00 -6.18 -4.07
C LEU A 157 23.89 -7.22 -4.25
N GLN A 158 24.08 -8.39 -3.66
CA GLN A 158 23.10 -9.46 -3.69
C GLN A 158 21.98 -9.19 -2.69
N SER A 159 20.75 -9.48 -3.09
CA SER A 159 19.63 -9.48 -2.15
C SER A 159 19.70 -10.70 -1.23
N ARG A 160 19.19 -10.54 -0.01
CA ARG A 160 18.91 -11.66 0.88
C ARG A 160 17.64 -12.42 0.49
N LEU A 161 16.78 -11.82 -0.34
CA LEU A 161 15.57 -12.44 -0.87
C LEU A 161 15.92 -13.20 -2.15
N HIS A 162 15.90 -14.52 -2.09
CA HIS A 162 16.20 -15.42 -3.20
C HIS A 162 14.94 -16.13 -3.70
N GLU A 163 15.04 -16.93 -4.78
CA GLU A 163 13.86 -17.54 -5.42
C GLU A 163 12.97 -18.35 -4.46
N HIS A 164 13.55 -19.09 -3.51
CA HIS A 164 12.75 -19.83 -2.53
C HIS A 164 11.85 -18.93 -1.67
N PHE A 165 12.26 -17.69 -1.37
CA PHE A 165 11.40 -16.72 -0.70
C PHE A 165 10.19 -16.41 -1.60
N PHE A 166 10.43 -16.05 -2.86
CA PHE A 166 9.35 -15.68 -3.79
C PHE A 166 8.41 -16.85 -4.09
N GLU A 167 8.93 -18.08 -4.20
CA GLU A 167 8.11 -19.29 -4.34
C GLU A 167 7.11 -19.41 -3.18
N ARG A 168 7.60 -19.27 -1.95
CA ARG A 168 6.77 -19.39 -0.76
C ARG A 168 5.82 -18.22 -0.58
N ILE A 169 6.22 -17.01 -0.96
CA ILE A 169 5.33 -15.85 -1.01
C ILE A 169 4.19 -16.06 -2.03
N ARG A 170 4.46 -16.62 -3.21
CA ARG A 170 3.43 -16.90 -4.22
C ARG A 170 2.39 -17.92 -3.75
N GLN A 171 2.81 -18.87 -2.92
CA GLN A 171 1.96 -19.90 -2.32
C GLN A 171 1.18 -19.40 -1.10
N PHE A 172 1.62 -18.32 -0.46
CA PHE A 172 0.96 -17.78 0.73
C PHE A 172 -0.45 -17.30 0.40
N GLN A 173 -1.40 -17.77 1.20
CA GLN A 173 -2.81 -17.38 1.13
C GLN A 173 -3.35 -17.11 2.52
N TRP A 174 -4.17 -16.08 2.64
CA TRP A 174 -4.85 -15.73 3.87
C TRP A 174 -6.29 -15.30 3.59
N ALA A 175 -7.25 -15.94 4.25
CA ALA A 175 -8.68 -15.67 4.06
C ALA A 175 -9.11 -15.63 2.57
N GLY A 176 -8.55 -16.53 1.75
CA GLY A 176 -8.82 -16.60 0.30
C GLY A 176 -8.09 -15.56 -0.56
N LEU A 177 -7.30 -14.67 0.04
CA LEU A 177 -6.47 -13.70 -0.68
C LEU A 177 -5.04 -14.21 -0.84
N LYS A 178 -4.48 -14.05 -2.05
CA LYS A 178 -3.06 -14.29 -2.32
C LYS A 178 -2.24 -13.02 -2.06
N VAL A 179 -0.95 -13.19 -1.80
CA VAL A 179 0.01 -12.10 -2.03
C VAL A 179 0.14 -11.87 -3.54
N THR A 180 -0.14 -10.66 -4.00
CA THR A 180 -0.32 -10.37 -5.43
C THR A 180 0.80 -9.52 -6.02
N ASN A 181 1.26 -8.50 -5.29
CA ASN A 181 2.21 -7.52 -5.80
C ASN A 181 3.19 -7.01 -4.73
N PHE A 182 4.20 -6.30 -5.21
CA PHE A 182 5.16 -5.53 -4.42
C PHE A 182 5.14 -4.06 -4.82
N GLU A 183 5.09 -3.19 -3.83
CA GLU A 183 5.29 -1.74 -3.93
C GLU A 183 5.92 -1.23 -2.62
N MET A 184 5.81 0.05 -2.28
CA MET A 184 6.62 0.66 -1.21
C MET A 184 5.84 1.54 -0.23
N GLU A 185 4.51 1.60 -0.26
CA GLU A 185 3.75 2.58 0.52
C GLU A 185 2.47 2.04 1.19
N THR A 186 1.85 1.01 0.62
CA THR A 186 0.46 0.65 0.95
C THR A 186 0.28 0.21 2.40
N ALA A 187 1.17 -0.61 2.97
CA ALA A 187 1.05 -1.07 4.35
C ALA A 187 1.10 0.09 5.35
N ALA A 188 2.00 1.04 5.17
CA ALA A 188 2.09 2.25 5.99
C ALA A 188 0.83 3.12 5.84
N LEU A 189 0.33 3.28 4.61
CA LEU A 189 -0.88 4.04 4.32
C LEU A 189 -2.08 3.45 5.07
N LEU A 190 -2.29 2.14 4.96
CA LEU A 190 -3.40 1.45 5.62
C LEU A 190 -3.26 1.49 7.15
N GLY A 191 -2.05 1.25 7.66
CA GLY A 191 -1.76 1.24 9.09
C GLY A 191 -1.95 2.59 9.77
N LEU A 192 -1.31 3.63 9.26
CA LEU A 192 -1.44 4.99 9.81
C LEU A 192 -2.87 5.51 9.68
N SER A 193 -3.54 5.23 8.55
CA SER A 193 -4.95 5.59 8.40
C SER A 193 -5.81 4.92 9.48
N ARG A 194 -5.58 3.63 9.75
CA ARG A 194 -6.31 2.93 10.81
C ARG A 194 -6.07 3.56 12.19
N LEU A 195 -4.81 3.85 12.52
CA LEU A 195 -4.42 4.43 13.81
C LEU A 195 -5.02 5.83 14.02
N LEU A 196 -5.09 6.64 12.97
CA LEU A 196 -5.65 7.99 13.00
C LEU A 196 -7.18 8.02 12.83
N GLY A 197 -7.83 6.86 12.68
CA GLY A 197 -9.28 6.76 12.50
C GLY A 197 -9.77 7.19 11.10
N HIS A 198 -8.89 7.10 10.10
CA HIS A 198 -9.14 7.36 8.69
C HIS A 198 -9.45 6.09 7.90
N GLU A 199 -10.02 6.26 6.70
CA GLU A 199 -10.21 5.17 5.75
C GLU A 199 -9.12 5.20 4.69
N ALA A 200 -8.61 4.04 4.27
CA ALA A 200 -7.66 3.96 3.17
C ALA A 200 -7.82 2.72 2.30
N ILE A 201 -7.41 2.85 1.03
CA ILE A 201 -7.23 1.78 0.05
C ILE A 201 -6.08 2.14 -0.89
N ALA A 202 -5.52 1.13 -1.57
CA ALA A 202 -4.59 1.34 -2.68
C ALA A 202 -5.08 0.61 -3.94
N VAL A 203 -4.88 1.26 -5.07
CA VAL A 203 -5.09 0.72 -6.41
C VAL A 203 -3.83 0.90 -7.23
N ASN A 204 -3.45 -0.13 -7.98
CA ASN A 204 -2.15 -0.21 -8.62
C ASN A 204 -2.28 -0.63 -10.08
N ALA A 205 -1.54 0.04 -10.97
CA ALA A 205 -1.24 -0.47 -12.29
C ALA A 205 -0.07 -1.46 -12.18
N ILE A 206 -0.23 -2.66 -12.74
CA ILE A 206 0.85 -3.66 -12.80
C ILE A 206 1.76 -3.31 -13.96
N LEU A 207 2.97 -2.81 -13.67
CA LEU A 207 3.91 -2.40 -14.72
C LEU A 207 5.01 -3.43 -15.00
N ALA A 208 5.13 -4.43 -14.13
CA ALA A 208 6.06 -5.53 -14.31
C ALA A 208 5.44 -6.83 -13.78
N ASN A 209 5.63 -7.93 -14.49
CA ASN A 209 5.35 -9.27 -13.99
C ASN A 209 6.68 -9.98 -13.73
N ARG A 210 7.06 -10.15 -12.46
CA ARG A 210 8.39 -10.68 -12.11
C ARG A 210 8.54 -12.15 -12.52
N PRO A 211 7.57 -13.05 -12.24
CA PRO A 211 7.69 -14.44 -12.68
C PRO A 211 7.88 -14.60 -14.20
N LYS A 212 7.21 -13.77 -15.00
CA LYS A 212 7.31 -13.80 -16.47
C LYS A 212 8.49 -12.97 -17.01
N GLY A 213 9.11 -12.11 -16.20
CA GLY A 213 10.15 -11.18 -16.64
C GLY A 213 9.66 -10.12 -17.63
N THR A 214 8.36 -9.82 -17.64
CA THR A 214 7.75 -8.86 -18.58
C THR A 214 7.56 -7.50 -17.94
N PHE A 215 7.61 -6.46 -18.78
CA PHE A 215 7.41 -5.05 -18.40
C PHE A 215 6.40 -4.43 -19.37
N SER A 216 5.66 -3.44 -18.89
CA SER A 216 4.76 -2.67 -19.73
C SER A 216 5.53 -1.76 -20.69
N ASP A 217 5.16 -1.80 -21.98
CA ASP A 217 5.64 -0.86 -23.00
C ASP A 217 4.80 0.44 -23.04
N GLN A 218 3.72 0.50 -22.26
CA GLN A 218 2.73 1.59 -22.26
C GLN A 218 2.43 2.12 -20.85
N ALA A 219 3.45 2.09 -19.99
CA ALA A 219 3.30 2.37 -18.55
C ALA A 219 2.57 3.68 -18.23
N HIS A 220 2.84 4.75 -18.99
CA HIS A 220 2.15 6.03 -18.82
C HIS A 220 0.65 5.92 -19.08
N GLN A 221 0.27 5.27 -20.19
CA GLN A 221 -1.13 5.06 -20.53
C GLN A 221 -1.86 4.20 -19.48
N SER A 222 -1.21 3.16 -18.97
CA SER A 222 -1.77 2.31 -17.91
C SER A 222 -2.02 3.08 -16.61
N VAL A 223 -1.16 4.04 -16.27
CA VAL A 223 -1.36 4.94 -15.12
C VAL A 223 -2.48 5.93 -15.40
N ASP A 224 -2.56 6.52 -16.60
CA ASP A 224 -3.64 7.44 -16.97
C ASP A 224 -5.01 6.76 -16.87
N HIS A 225 -5.15 5.55 -17.44
CA HIS A 225 -6.38 4.77 -17.32
C HIS A 225 -6.71 4.40 -15.86
N LEU A 226 -5.70 4.13 -15.02
CA LEU A 226 -5.91 3.86 -13.60
C LEU A 226 -6.45 5.12 -12.88
N ILE A 227 -5.93 6.29 -13.21
CA ILE A 227 -6.40 7.57 -12.68
C ILE A 227 -7.86 7.79 -13.09
N GLU A 228 -8.18 7.65 -14.38
CA GLU A 228 -9.54 7.78 -14.91
C GLU A 228 -10.51 6.84 -14.19
N TRP A 229 -10.19 5.55 -14.14
CA TRP A 229 -11.01 4.55 -13.45
C TRP A 229 -11.17 4.87 -11.95
N THR A 230 -10.11 5.35 -11.29
CA THR A 230 -10.19 5.75 -9.88
C THR A 230 -11.15 6.91 -9.68
N LEU A 231 -11.10 7.92 -10.56
CA LEU A 231 -11.99 9.08 -10.50
C LEU A 231 -13.44 8.67 -10.79
N GLU A 232 -13.69 7.79 -11.76
CA GLU A 232 -15.02 7.23 -12.02
C GLU A 232 -15.60 6.52 -10.80
N LYS A 233 -14.79 5.77 -10.06
CA LYS A 233 -15.20 5.12 -8.81
C LYS A 233 -15.58 6.09 -7.70
N LEU A 234 -15.17 7.36 -7.79
CA LEU A 234 -15.45 8.40 -6.79
C LEU A 234 -16.73 9.19 -7.07
N GLN A 235 -17.37 9.01 -8.23
CA GLN A 235 -18.64 9.63 -8.59
C GLN A 235 -19.83 8.86 -8.00
#